data_AF-A0A2S2PUP0-F1
#
_entry.id   AF-A0A2S2PUP0-F1
#
_cell.length_a   1.000
_cell.length_b   1.000
_cell.length_c   1.000
_cell.angle_alpha   90.00
_cell.angle_beta   90.00
_cell.angle_gamma   90.00
#
_symmetry.space_group_name_H-M   'P 1'
#
loop_
_entity.id
_entity.type
_entity.pdbx_description
1 polymer ?
#
loop_
_entity_poly.entity_id
_entity_poly.type
_entity_poly.pdbx_seq_one_letter_code
_entity_poly.pdbx_strand_id
1 'polypeptide(L)'
;MLGVKLFGAVALYGLLAIVDVSQGFRTVCYYDGRALWRKDVIKVGAEELKPALSYCTHLVYGYAGIDDDKFKAKSLDPKLDLPESKDVKGGKGNFKSITALKKIYPSLTILLSVGGNADVEDPDKYLTALETPKSRTKFASTISEMAKENGFDGVDLAWQFPVVTEKKEKHTW
;
A
#
# COMPACT_ATOMS: atom_id res chain seq x y z
N MET A 1 -10.82 16.99 60.15
CA MET A 1 -11.50 16.41 58.97
C MET A 1 -10.46 16.16 57.88
N LEU A 2 -9.73 15.04 57.98
CA LEU A 2 -8.56 14.72 57.16
C LEU A 2 -8.80 13.44 56.32
N GLY A 3 -10.03 13.25 55.84
CA GLY A 3 -10.51 11.97 55.30
C GLY A 3 -11.06 11.99 53.87
N VAL A 4 -10.97 13.11 53.15
CA VAL A 4 -11.64 13.24 51.83
C VAL A 4 -10.65 13.48 50.67
N LYS A 5 -9.37 13.71 50.93
CA LYS A 5 -8.39 13.99 49.86
C LYS A 5 -7.63 12.77 49.33
N LEU A 6 -7.73 11.60 49.96
CA LEU A 6 -6.95 10.43 49.55
C LEU A 6 -7.66 9.52 48.53
N PHE A 7 -8.99 9.63 48.37
CA PHE A 7 -9.74 8.79 47.43
C PHE A 7 -9.73 9.33 45.98
N GLY A 8 -9.47 10.62 45.77
CA GLY A 8 -9.44 11.21 44.42
C GLY A 8 -8.18 10.86 43.61
N ALA A 9 -7.04 10.65 44.28
CA ALA A 9 -5.77 10.38 43.60
C ALA A 9 -5.65 8.91 43.12
N VAL A 10 -6.25 7.96 43.84
CA VAL A 10 -6.20 6.53 43.46
C VAL A 10 -7.09 6.25 42.25
N ALA A 11 -8.22 6.95 42.12
CA ALA A 11 -9.11 6.82 40.96
C ALA A 11 -8.49 7.37 39.66
N LEU A 12 -7.59 8.36 39.75
CA LEU A 12 -6.93 8.94 38.56
C LEU A 12 -5.74 8.09 38.06
N TYR A 13 -5.08 7.34 38.94
CA TYR A 13 -4.03 6.39 38.54
C TYR A 13 -4.59 5.02 38.11
N GLY A 14 -5.78 4.64 38.59
CA GLY A 14 -6.46 3.41 38.17
C GLY A 14 -6.98 3.41 36.73
N LEU A 15 -7.11 4.59 36.10
CA LEU A 15 -7.51 4.70 34.69
C LEU A 15 -6.33 4.68 33.69
N LEU A 16 -5.08 4.73 34.18
CA LEU A 16 -3.88 4.77 33.31
C LEU A 16 -3.23 3.41 33.07
N ALA A 17 -3.75 2.35 33.68
CA ALA A 17 -3.26 1.00 33.49
C ALA A 17 -4.40 0.12 33.05
N ILE A 18 -4.74 0.11 31.75
CA ILE A 18 -4.79 -1.06 30.83
C ILE A 18 -4.98 -0.51 29.40
N VAL A 19 -3.95 0.11 28.80
CA VAL A 19 -3.87 0.07 27.33
C VAL A 19 -2.98 -1.13 27.04
N ASP A 20 -3.59 -2.31 27.09
CA ASP A 20 -2.95 -3.49 26.55
C ASP A 20 -2.85 -3.26 25.05
N VAL A 21 -1.72 -2.72 24.58
CA VAL A 21 -1.36 -2.77 23.17
C VAL A 21 -0.96 -4.20 22.90
N SER A 22 -1.96 -5.09 22.92
CA SER A 22 -1.94 -6.33 22.19
C SER A 22 -1.78 -5.92 20.72
N GLN A 23 -0.53 -5.82 20.24
CA GLN A 23 -0.28 -5.88 18.81
C GLN A 23 -0.59 -7.32 18.41
N GLY A 24 -1.89 -7.59 18.19
CA GLY A 24 -2.34 -8.82 17.59
C GLY A 24 -1.60 -9.08 16.27
N PHE A 25 -1.58 -10.34 15.85
CA PHE A 25 -0.93 -10.73 14.60
C PHE A 25 -1.41 -9.86 13.44
N ARG A 26 -0.46 -9.44 12.59
CA ARG A 26 -0.77 -8.71 11.37
C ARG A 26 -1.04 -9.71 10.24
N THR A 27 -2.29 -9.81 9.80
CA THR A 27 -2.62 -10.46 8.53
C THR A 27 -2.52 -9.45 7.41
N VAL A 28 -1.60 -9.67 6.46
CA VAL A 28 -1.35 -8.79 5.30
C VAL A 28 -1.92 -9.44 4.05
N CYS A 29 -2.89 -8.78 3.42
CA CYS A 29 -3.58 -9.25 2.23
C CYS A 29 -3.12 -8.42 1.02
N TYR A 30 -2.69 -9.09 -0.05
CA TYR A 30 -2.36 -8.42 -1.31
C TYR A 30 -3.56 -8.41 -2.26
N TYR A 31 -3.85 -7.26 -2.83
CA TYR A 31 -4.91 -7.07 -3.82
C TYR A 31 -4.31 -6.49 -5.11
N ASP A 32 -4.38 -7.27 -6.18
CA ASP A 32 -4.04 -6.82 -7.53
C ASP A 32 -5.24 -6.06 -8.13
N GLY A 33 -5.11 -4.74 -8.25
CA GLY A 33 -6.18 -3.86 -8.75
C GLY A 33 -6.69 -4.26 -10.14
N ARG A 34 -5.86 -4.89 -10.97
CA ARG A 34 -6.24 -5.37 -12.31
C ARG A 34 -7.36 -6.41 -12.26
N ALA A 35 -7.60 -7.03 -11.11
CA ALA A 35 -8.75 -7.93 -10.93
C ALA A 35 -10.10 -7.23 -11.17
N LEU A 36 -10.17 -5.90 -11.09
CA LEU A 36 -11.38 -5.14 -11.44
C LEU A 36 -11.71 -5.18 -12.94
N TRP A 37 -10.73 -5.44 -13.81
CA TRP A 37 -10.93 -5.60 -15.25
C TRP A 37 -11.45 -6.97 -15.66
N ARG A 38 -11.38 -7.96 -14.76
CA ARG A 38 -11.93 -9.29 -15.04
C ARG A 38 -13.44 -9.18 -15.24
N LYS A 39 -14.00 -10.10 -16.02
CA LYS A 39 -15.42 -10.11 -16.38
C LYS A 39 -16.23 -11.00 -15.44
N ASP A 40 -17.52 -10.73 -15.37
CA ASP A 40 -18.51 -11.58 -14.69
C ASP A 40 -18.14 -11.86 -13.23
N VAL A 41 -18.33 -13.11 -12.79
CA VAL A 41 -18.19 -13.55 -11.39
C VAL A 41 -16.75 -13.55 -10.85
N ILE A 42 -15.74 -13.33 -11.70
CA ILE A 42 -14.33 -13.29 -11.31
C ILE A 42 -13.77 -11.86 -11.21
N LYS A 43 -14.61 -10.85 -11.45
CA LYS A 43 -14.31 -9.44 -11.18
C LYS A 43 -14.12 -9.24 -9.67
N VAL A 44 -13.05 -8.55 -9.27
CA VAL A 44 -12.82 -8.19 -7.87
C VAL A 44 -12.54 -6.70 -7.76
N GLY A 45 -13.55 -5.93 -7.37
CA GLY A 45 -13.47 -4.53 -6.98
C GLY A 45 -13.68 -4.32 -5.48
N ALA A 46 -13.92 -3.07 -5.08
CA ALA A 46 -14.14 -2.71 -3.68
C ALA A 46 -15.30 -3.48 -3.02
N GLU A 47 -16.38 -3.73 -3.77
CA GLU A 47 -17.56 -4.46 -3.25
C GLU A 47 -17.25 -5.94 -3.04
N GLU A 48 -16.64 -6.60 -4.03
CA GLU A 48 -16.30 -8.02 -3.95
C GLU A 48 -15.19 -8.31 -2.92
N LEU A 49 -14.37 -7.31 -2.57
CA LEU A 49 -13.30 -7.44 -1.60
C LEU A 49 -13.81 -7.45 -0.14
N LYS A 50 -14.95 -6.80 0.16
CA LYS A 50 -15.48 -6.63 1.53
C LYS A 50 -15.51 -7.92 2.36
N PRO A 51 -16.01 -9.07 1.86
CA PRO A 51 -16.07 -10.30 2.65
C PRO A 51 -14.70 -10.82 3.10
N ALA A 52 -13.62 -10.49 2.39
CA ALA A 52 -12.27 -10.90 2.74
C ALA A 52 -11.61 -9.96 3.77
N LEU A 53 -12.04 -8.69 3.84
CA LEU A 53 -11.34 -7.66 4.62
C LEU A 53 -11.46 -7.84 6.14
N SER A 54 -12.47 -8.53 6.64
CA SER A 54 -12.57 -8.87 8.07
C SER A 54 -11.43 -9.79 8.56
N TYR A 55 -10.73 -10.46 7.63
CA TYR A 55 -9.60 -11.33 7.93
C TYR A 55 -8.24 -10.61 7.78
N CYS A 56 -8.25 -9.37 7.27
CA CYS A 56 -7.05 -8.60 6.97
C CYS A 56 -6.88 -7.48 8.00
N THR A 57 -5.65 -7.30 8.49
CA THR A 57 -5.27 -6.10 9.26
C THR A 57 -4.66 -5.03 8.35
N HIS A 58 -3.98 -5.49 7.29
CA HIS A 58 -3.34 -4.66 6.29
C HIS A 58 -3.79 -5.14 4.90
N LEU A 59 -4.14 -4.20 4.03
CA LEU A 59 -4.38 -4.44 2.62
C LEU A 59 -3.29 -3.73 1.82
N VAL A 60 -2.63 -4.46 0.93
CA VAL A 60 -1.62 -3.91 0.01
C VAL A 60 -2.23 -3.85 -1.38
N TYR A 61 -2.44 -2.63 -1.89
CA TYR A 61 -2.91 -2.40 -3.26
C TYR A 61 -1.75 -2.46 -4.23
N GLY A 62 -1.81 -3.38 -5.18
CA GLY A 62 -0.87 -3.51 -6.28
C GLY A 62 -1.44 -2.98 -7.60
N TYR A 63 -0.70 -2.21 -8.41
CA TYR A 63 0.63 -1.63 -8.13
C TYR A 63 0.78 -0.26 -8.79
N ALA A 64 1.53 0.62 -8.15
CA ALA A 64 2.16 1.78 -8.77
C ALA A 64 3.56 1.42 -9.30
N GLY A 65 4.16 2.31 -10.06
CA GLY A 65 5.52 2.18 -10.59
C GLY A 65 6.31 3.47 -10.47
N ILE A 66 7.48 3.50 -11.08
CA ILE A 66 8.34 4.67 -11.19
C ILE A 66 8.52 5.05 -12.66
N ASP A 67 8.54 6.36 -12.91
CA ASP A 67 8.88 6.95 -14.21
C ASP A 67 10.41 6.92 -14.40
N ASP A 68 10.85 6.29 -15.48
CA ASP A 68 12.24 5.92 -15.73
C ASP A 68 13.16 7.14 -15.86
N ASP A 69 12.63 8.26 -16.36
CA ASP A 69 13.40 9.50 -16.59
C ASP A 69 13.34 10.46 -15.40
N LYS A 70 12.16 10.64 -14.81
CA LYS A 70 11.91 11.69 -13.80
C LYS A 70 11.99 11.17 -12.37
N PHE A 71 12.11 9.85 -12.19
CA PHE A 71 12.09 9.15 -10.90
C PHE A 71 10.87 9.53 -10.06
N LYS A 72 9.73 9.73 -10.72
CA LYS A 72 8.46 10.05 -10.06
C LYS A 72 7.60 8.80 -9.97
N ALA A 73 6.88 8.63 -8.87
CA ALA A 73 5.84 7.62 -8.81
C ALA A 73 4.78 7.85 -9.91
N LYS A 74 4.33 6.77 -10.55
CA LYS A 74 3.25 6.77 -11.55
C LYS A 74 2.26 5.64 -11.27
N SER A 75 1.00 5.82 -11.64
CA SER A 75 0.07 4.70 -11.78
C SER A 75 0.49 3.86 -12.99
N LEU A 76 0.42 2.53 -12.86
CA LEU A 76 0.68 1.61 -13.96
C LEU A 76 -0.54 1.43 -14.88
N ASP A 77 -1.74 1.68 -14.36
CA ASP A 77 -2.98 1.72 -15.14
C ASP A 77 -3.82 2.95 -14.77
N PRO A 78 -3.55 4.13 -15.37
CA PRO A 78 -4.25 5.37 -15.03
C PRO A 78 -5.77 5.28 -15.22
N LYS A 79 -6.26 4.51 -16.20
CA LYS A 79 -7.72 4.37 -16.44
C LYS A 79 -8.40 3.57 -15.33
N LEU A 80 -7.69 2.63 -14.72
CA LEU A 80 -8.17 1.88 -13.57
C LEU A 80 -8.07 2.71 -12.28
N ASP A 81 -6.87 3.23 -12.02
CA ASP A 81 -6.50 3.72 -10.71
C ASP A 81 -7.03 5.12 -10.43
N LEU A 82 -6.99 5.99 -11.46
CA LEU A 82 -7.29 7.42 -11.34
C LEU A 82 -8.75 7.72 -11.75
N PRO A 83 -9.37 8.75 -11.15
CA PRO A 83 -10.72 9.16 -11.52
C PRO A 83 -10.74 9.80 -12.91
N GLU A 84 -11.95 9.92 -13.48
CA GLU A 84 -12.20 10.71 -14.69
C GLU A 84 -11.58 12.10 -14.56
N SER A 85 -10.81 12.49 -15.58
CA SER A 85 -10.21 13.82 -15.68
C SER A 85 -9.96 14.17 -17.14
N LYS A 86 -9.51 15.40 -17.39
CA LYS A 86 -9.09 15.84 -18.73
C LYS A 86 -8.00 14.94 -19.34
N ASP A 87 -7.15 14.34 -18.50
CA ASP A 87 -6.00 13.53 -18.91
C ASP A 87 -6.33 12.02 -18.89
N VAL A 88 -7.37 11.61 -18.15
CA VAL A 88 -7.77 10.21 -17.97
C VAL A 88 -9.26 10.06 -18.30
N LYS A 89 -9.55 9.70 -19.56
CA LYS A 89 -10.91 9.38 -20.01
C LYS A 89 -11.32 7.95 -19.65
N GLY A 90 -12.50 7.80 -19.08
CA GLY A 90 -13.05 6.56 -18.52
C GLY A 90 -12.43 6.17 -17.17
N GLY A 91 -11.86 7.12 -16.42
CA GLY A 91 -11.13 6.84 -15.18
C GLY A 91 -12.03 6.25 -14.09
N LYS A 92 -11.69 5.06 -13.58
CA LYS A 92 -12.48 4.34 -12.56
C LYS A 92 -12.24 4.80 -11.13
N GLY A 93 -11.10 5.45 -10.84
CA GLY A 93 -10.77 5.91 -9.49
C GLY A 93 -10.62 4.78 -8.48
N ASN A 94 -10.05 3.64 -8.88
CA ASN A 94 -9.99 2.46 -8.03
C ASN A 94 -9.13 2.67 -6.77
N PHE A 95 -8.07 3.50 -6.82
CA PHE A 95 -7.30 3.84 -5.62
C PHE A 95 -8.20 4.37 -4.50
N LYS A 96 -8.98 5.42 -4.81
CA LYS A 96 -9.88 6.05 -3.84
C LYS A 96 -11.05 5.15 -3.46
N SER A 97 -11.51 4.30 -4.37
CA SER A 97 -12.57 3.33 -4.11
C SER A 97 -12.14 2.29 -3.07
N ILE A 98 -10.91 1.78 -3.16
CA ILE A 98 -10.36 0.84 -2.19
C ILE A 98 -10.03 1.53 -0.87
N THR A 99 -9.41 2.72 -0.88
CA THR A 99 -9.07 3.41 0.37
C THR A 99 -10.30 3.88 1.14
N ALA A 100 -11.43 4.11 0.46
CA ALA A 100 -12.71 4.42 1.09
C ALA A 100 -13.29 3.25 1.93
N LEU A 101 -12.81 2.00 1.75
CA LEU A 101 -13.25 0.86 2.55
C LEU A 101 -12.92 1.02 4.03
N LYS A 102 -11.97 1.90 4.39
CA LYS A 102 -11.70 2.27 5.80
C LYS A 102 -12.89 2.89 6.52
N LYS A 103 -13.87 3.44 5.79
CA LYS A 103 -15.13 3.91 6.39
C LYS A 103 -15.96 2.76 6.97
N ILE A 104 -15.80 1.56 6.41
CA ILE A 104 -16.48 0.33 6.83
C ILE A 104 -15.58 -0.48 7.77
N TYR A 105 -14.27 -0.51 7.50
CA TYR A 105 -13.25 -1.21 8.27
C TYR A 105 -12.24 -0.20 8.87
N PRO A 106 -12.60 0.53 9.95
CA PRO A 106 -11.79 1.65 10.46
C PRO A 106 -10.43 1.23 11.00
N SER A 107 -10.24 -0.05 11.35
CA SER A 107 -8.96 -0.59 11.81
C SER A 107 -8.06 -1.11 10.68
N LEU A 108 -8.55 -1.11 9.42
CA LEU A 108 -7.80 -1.59 8.26
C LEU A 108 -6.77 -0.55 7.83
N THR A 109 -5.50 -0.97 7.75
CA THR A 109 -4.44 -0.16 7.15
C THR A 109 -4.32 -0.50 5.66
N ILE A 110 -4.30 0.49 4.78
CA ILE A 110 -4.22 0.27 3.32
C ILE A 110 -2.95 0.91 2.76
N LEU A 111 -2.06 0.10 2.19
CA LEU A 111 -0.78 0.51 1.64
C LEU A 111 -0.81 0.51 0.10
N LEU A 112 -0.13 1.47 -0.52
CA LEU A 112 0.13 1.47 -1.96
C LEU A 112 1.45 0.76 -2.24
N SER A 113 1.44 -0.33 -2.99
CA SER A 113 2.65 -1.04 -3.40
C SER A 113 3.24 -0.47 -4.68
N VAL A 114 4.56 -0.35 -4.73
CA VAL A 114 5.32 0.08 -5.93
C VAL A 114 6.20 -1.06 -6.43
N GLY A 115 6.10 -1.40 -7.71
CA GLY A 115 6.88 -2.47 -8.35
C GLY A 115 6.09 -3.76 -8.52
N GLY A 116 6.44 -4.81 -7.78
CA GLY A 116 5.65 -6.04 -7.65
C GLY A 116 5.59 -6.92 -8.90
N ASN A 117 6.66 -6.97 -9.71
CA ASN A 117 6.66 -7.59 -11.06
C ASN A 117 5.55 -7.07 -11.99
N ALA A 118 4.95 -5.92 -11.66
CA ALA A 118 4.00 -5.24 -12.51
C ALA A 118 4.67 -4.10 -13.29
N ASP A 119 5.65 -3.41 -12.68
CA ASP A 119 6.44 -2.36 -13.32
C ASP A 119 7.69 -2.92 -14.01
N VAL A 120 7.50 -3.53 -15.19
CA VAL A 120 8.52 -4.35 -15.88
C VAL A 120 9.16 -3.68 -17.10
N GLU A 121 8.86 -2.41 -17.38
CA GLU A 121 9.31 -1.74 -18.62
C GLU A 121 10.84 -1.59 -18.70
N ASP A 122 11.48 -1.21 -17.59
CA ASP A 122 12.94 -1.14 -17.43
C ASP A 122 13.30 -1.71 -16.05
N PRO A 123 13.96 -2.89 -15.97
CA PRO A 123 14.30 -3.50 -14.69
C PRO A 123 15.32 -2.69 -13.88
N ASP A 124 16.12 -1.85 -14.53
CA ASP A 124 17.20 -1.09 -13.90
C ASP A 124 16.71 0.28 -13.36
N LYS A 125 15.51 0.74 -13.75
CA LYS A 125 14.94 2.03 -13.32
C LYS A 125 14.99 2.25 -11.80
N TYR A 126 14.78 1.18 -11.03
CA TYR A 126 14.82 1.22 -9.56
C TYR A 126 16.24 1.35 -9.03
N LEU A 127 17.23 0.72 -9.68
CA LEU A 127 18.65 0.92 -9.37
C LEU A 127 19.04 2.36 -9.66
N THR A 128 18.72 2.85 -10.85
CA THR A 128 19.02 4.22 -11.30
C THR A 128 18.42 5.27 -10.36
N ALA A 129 17.17 5.07 -9.92
CA ALA A 129 16.52 5.94 -8.95
C ALA A 129 17.28 6.01 -7.61
N LEU A 130 18.00 4.94 -7.24
CA LEU A 130 18.75 4.86 -5.99
C LEU A 130 20.18 5.41 -6.08
N GLU A 131 20.72 5.69 -7.26
CA GLU A 131 22.12 6.10 -7.45
C GLU A 131 22.45 7.45 -6.80
N THR A 132 21.54 8.43 -6.85
CA THR A 132 21.82 9.78 -6.34
C THR A 132 20.88 10.18 -5.20
N PRO A 133 21.31 11.01 -4.23
CA PRO A 133 20.41 11.56 -3.21
C PRO A 133 19.22 12.33 -3.81
N LYS A 134 19.42 12.98 -4.96
CA LYS A 134 18.39 13.76 -5.67
C LYS A 134 17.29 12.84 -6.22
N SER A 135 17.66 11.77 -6.93
CA SER A 135 16.71 10.80 -7.49
C SER A 135 15.96 10.05 -6.38
N ARG A 136 16.66 9.63 -5.31
CA ARG A 136 16.03 9.01 -4.13
C ARG A 136 14.99 9.91 -3.47
N THR A 137 15.35 11.18 -3.24
CA THR A 137 14.44 12.16 -2.65
C THR A 137 13.24 12.42 -3.56
N LYS A 138 13.47 12.45 -4.89
CA LYS A 138 12.41 12.64 -5.85
C LYS A 138 11.40 11.49 -5.83
N PHE A 139 11.89 10.26 -5.84
CA PHE A 139 11.04 9.08 -5.75
C PHE A 139 10.26 9.06 -4.43
N ALA A 140 10.96 9.16 -3.30
CA ALA A 140 10.35 9.12 -1.97
C ALA A 140 9.29 10.22 -1.76
N SER A 141 9.55 11.44 -2.21
CA SER A 141 8.58 12.54 -2.09
C SER A 141 7.33 12.30 -2.95
N THR A 142 7.51 11.90 -4.22
CA THR A 142 6.37 11.72 -5.13
C THR A 142 5.52 10.50 -4.80
N ILE A 143 6.09 9.39 -4.32
CA ILE A 143 5.26 8.26 -3.87
C ILE A 143 4.51 8.59 -2.57
N SER A 144 5.13 9.34 -1.65
CA SER A 144 4.44 9.79 -0.43
C SER A 144 3.27 10.72 -0.75
N GLU A 145 3.45 11.63 -1.71
CA GLU A 145 2.40 12.52 -2.21
C GLU A 145 1.26 11.71 -2.84
N MET A 146 1.57 10.81 -3.78
CA MET A 146 0.58 9.94 -4.41
C MET A 146 -0.22 9.11 -3.41
N ALA A 147 0.45 8.52 -2.41
CA ALA A 147 -0.20 7.76 -1.35
C ALA A 147 -1.20 8.63 -0.56
N LYS A 148 -0.76 9.82 -0.14
CA LYS A 148 -1.60 10.78 0.63
C LYS A 148 -2.80 11.27 -0.18
N GLU A 149 -2.60 11.69 -1.42
CA GLU A 149 -3.65 12.24 -2.29
C GLU A 149 -4.77 11.23 -2.58
N ASN A 150 -4.43 9.94 -2.55
CA ASN A 150 -5.35 8.84 -2.81
C ASN A 150 -5.85 8.13 -1.53
N GLY A 151 -5.45 8.63 -0.35
CA GLY A 151 -5.97 8.15 0.94
C GLY A 151 -5.34 6.87 1.47
N PHE A 152 -4.16 6.48 0.97
CA PHE A 152 -3.38 5.37 1.51
C PHE A 152 -2.72 5.76 2.83
N ASP A 153 -2.53 4.78 3.72
CA ASP A 153 -1.90 4.95 5.04
C ASP A 153 -0.37 4.83 4.97
N GLY A 154 0.16 4.34 3.86
CA GLY A 154 1.58 4.15 3.66
C GLY A 154 1.91 3.55 2.30
N VAL A 155 3.16 3.12 2.18
CA VAL A 155 3.76 2.59 0.95
C VAL A 155 4.39 1.23 1.24
N ASP A 156 4.19 0.28 0.34
CA ASP A 156 4.90 -0.99 0.29
C ASP A 156 5.94 -0.94 -0.85
N LEU A 157 7.20 -1.25 -0.54
CA LEU A 157 8.29 -1.23 -1.53
C LEU A 157 8.51 -2.65 -2.05
N ALA A 158 7.83 -2.98 -3.15
CA ALA A 158 7.93 -4.27 -3.82
C ALA A 158 8.91 -4.24 -5.00
N TRP A 159 10.03 -3.53 -4.87
CA TRP A 159 11.10 -3.61 -5.86
C TRP A 159 11.76 -4.99 -5.79
N GLN A 160 11.71 -5.71 -6.91
CA GLN A 160 12.34 -7.02 -7.04
C GLN A 160 13.66 -6.86 -7.78
N PHE A 161 14.74 -7.30 -7.16
CA PHE A 161 16.07 -7.28 -7.77
C PHE A 161 16.09 -8.13 -9.05
N PRO A 162 16.96 -7.81 -10.01
CA PRO A 162 17.17 -8.66 -11.18
C PRO A 162 17.40 -10.11 -10.78
N VAL A 163 16.73 -11.04 -11.45
CA VAL A 163 16.91 -12.47 -11.18
C VAL A 163 18.34 -12.87 -11.57
N VAL A 164 19.17 -13.16 -10.57
CA VAL A 164 20.49 -13.75 -10.79
C VAL A 164 20.28 -15.20 -11.22
N THR A 165 20.48 -15.50 -12.50
CA THR A 165 20.48 -16.88 -12.95
C THR A 165 21.82 -17.52 -12.58
N GLU A 166 21.78 -18.59 -11.78
CA GLU A 166 22.97 -19.40 -11.56
C GLU A 166 23.43 -19.96 -12.91
N LYS A 167 24.72 -19.80 -13.23
CA LYS A 167 25.31 -20.50 -14.36
C LYS A 167 25.23 -21.99 -14.03
N LYS A 168 24.39 -22.73 -14.75
CA LYS A 168 24.41 -24.19 -14.69
C LYS A 168 25.82 -24.64 -15.02
N GLU A 169 26.53 -25.20 -14.05
CA GLU A 169 27.76 -25.92 -14.34
C GLU A 169 27.39 -27.07 -15.27
N LYS A 170 27.93 -27.04 -16.50
CA LYS A 170 27.85 -28.19 -17.39
C LYS A 170 28.79 -29.23 -16.82
N HIS A 171 28.27 -30.12 -15.97
CA HIS A 171 28.97 -31.33 -15.63
C HIS A 171 29.08 -32.19 -16.89
N THR A 172 30.25 -32.13 -17.53
CA THR A 172 30.68 -33.15 -18.48
C THR A 172 31.32 -34.27 -17.66
N TRP A 173 30.51 -35.27 -17.30
CA TRP A 173 31.01 -36.60 -17.00
C TRP A 173 30.76 -37.51 -18.20
#